data_AF-A0A3D4Y6Z7-F1
#
_entry.id   AF-A0A3D4Y6Z7-F1
#
_cell.length_a   1.000
_cell.length_b   1.000
_cell.length_c   1.000
_cell.angle_alpha   90.00
_cell.angle_beta   90.00
_cell.angle_gamma   90.00
#
_symmetry.space_group_name_H-M   'P 1'
#
loop_
_entity.id
_entity.type
_entity.pdbx_description
1 polymer ?
#
loop_
_entity_poly.entity_id
_entity_poly.type
_entity_poly.pdbx_seq_one_letter_code
_entity_poly.pdbx_strand_id
1 'polypeptide(L)'
;MSLNINNITENFIFSENEDIPPDITNWIGTLKLLVGVPINYIIPNINMLPPESIRFFYLDPNWIESLADGALSLCRVTNLDHQVDVFHYNMLHAQANKTVTNYRKNLFKSTKKSADNTETEVSPNTELLTGFILRSLVVKDYPGLEVNVYAQNKDELKICRLEKLAPDVLIGIVQGELYTLKIHQAPEALHFGVDFITEDEKGFKKNLRTIDEGKIKESQKFVHFRDGDKKVLPISSLAKQMREDLSLPEDKFTSAEFALEMIEGLKLIEFSSDQ
;
A
#
# COMPACT_ATOMS: atom_id res chain seq x y z
N MET A 1 20.06 37.52 50.43
CA MET A 1 20.33 37.19 49.01
C MET A 1 19.76 35.80 48.80
N SER A 2 18.45 35.73 48.59
CA SER A 2 17.73 34.45 48.50
C SER A 2 17.78 34.01 47.04
N LEU A 3 18.66 33.06 46.73
CA LEU A 3 18.67 32.41 45.42
C LEU A 3 17.33 31.68 45.27
N ASN A 4 16.52 32.10 44.32
CA ASN A 4 15.22 31.52 44.03
C ASN A 4 15.46 30.15 43.37
N ILE A 5 15.45 29.09 44.18
CA ILE A 5 15.78 27.71 43.78
C ILE A 5 14.92 27.26 42.58
N ASN A 6 13.68 27.75 42.49
CA ASN A 6 12.75 27.44 41.40
C ASN A 6 13.27 27.90 40.02
N ASN A 7 13.96 29.04 39.94
CA ASN A 7 14.49 29.54 38.66
C ASN A 7 15.71 28.75 38.17
N ILE A 8 16.43 28.08 39.07
CA ILE A 8 17.62 27.28 38.73
C ILE A 8 17.19 25.91 38.23
N THR A 9 16.15 25.32 38.82
CA THR A 9 15.59 24.03 38.38
C THR A 9 14.87 24.13 37.04
N GLU A 10 14.13 25.21 36.77
CA GLU A 10 13.50 25.41 35.46
C GLU A 10 14.55 25.51 34.33
N ASN A 11 15.60 26.32 34.52
CA ASN A 11 16.64 26.49 33.50
C ASN A 11 17.54 25.26 33.29
N PHE A 12 17.66 24.35 34.27
CA PHE A 12 18.47 23.15 34.15
C PHE A 12 17.69 21.98 33.53
N ILE A 13 16.36 21.98 33.67
CA ILE A 13 15.47 20.91 33.19
C ILE A 13 14.93 21.22 31.79
N PHE A 14 14.70 22.49 31.47
CA PHE A 14 14.19 22.94 30.18
C PHE A 14 15.29 23.58 29.32
N SER A 15 16.43 22.89 29.14
CA SER A 15 17.44 23.37 28.21
C SER A 15 16.91 23.23 26.77
N GLU A 16 16.82 24.34 26.03
CA GLU A 16 16.21 24.42 24.69
C GLU A 16 16.90 23.57 23.60
N ASN A 17 17.93 22.77 23.91
CA ASN A 17 18.79 22.10 22.92
C ASN A 17 19.02 20.59 23.14
N GLU A 18 18.28 19.93 24.02
CA GLU A 18 18.31 18.46 24.05
C GLU A 18 17.31 17.89 23.03
N ASP A 19 17.84 17.55 21.85
CA ASP A 19 17.10 16.78 20.85
C ASP A 19 16.62 15.46 21.46
N ILE A 20 15.35 15.14 21.26
CA ILE A 20 14.79 13.85 21.70
C ILE A 20 15.54 12.72 21.00
N PRO A 21 15.97 11.67 21.72
CA PRO A 21 16.66 10.54 21.12
C PRO A 21 15.90 9.97 19.91
N PRO A 22 16.56 9.77 18.76
CA PRO A 22 15.92 9.35 17.52
C PRO A 22 15.28 7.97 17.64
N ASP A 23 15.77 7.11 18.54
CA ASP A 23 15.19 5.79 18.77
C ASP A 23 13.78 5.88 19.36
N ILE A 24 13.53 6.85 20.25
CA ILE A 24 12.22 7.07 20.86
C ILE A 24 11.25 7.61 19.83
N THR A 25 11.65 8.62 19.06
CA THR A 25 10.79 9.22 18.02
C THR A 25 10.48 8.21 16.93
N ASN A 26 11.45 7.37 16.56
CA ASN A 26 11.24 6.26 15.63
C ASN A 26 10.26 5.25 16.19
N TRP A 27 10.48 4.78 17.43
CA TRP A 27 9.61 3.82 18.08
C TRP A 27 8.17 4.31 18.17
N ILE A 28 7.94 5.55 18.62
CA ILE A 28 6.60 6.14 18.67
C ILE A 28 6.00 6.25 17.26
N GLY A 29 6.78 6.69 16.27
CA GLY A 29 6.34 6.73 14.88
C GLY A 29 5.87 5.36 14.37
N THR A 30 6.58 4.27 14.74
CA THR A 30 6.13 2.91 14.42
C THR A 30 4.87 2.49 15.19
N LEU A 31 4.76 2.90 16.46
CA LEU A 31 3.60 2.61 17.30
C LEU A 31 2.33 3.31 16.78
N LYS A 32 2.45 4.53 16.25
CA LYS A 32 1.34 5.24 15.58
C LYS A 32 0.82 4.51 14.35
N LEU A 33 1.64 3.65 13.74
CA LEU A 33 1.25 2.72 12.67
C LEU A 33 0.78 1.35 13.19
N LEU A 34 0.49 1.25 14.50
CA LEU A 34 0.10 0.03 15.21
C LEU A 34 1.13 -1.11 15.11
N VAL A 35 2.40 -0.79 14.82
CA VAL A 35 3.47 -1.79 14.77
C VAL A 35 3.75 -2.27 16.19
N GLY A 36 3.84 -3.59 16.38
CA GLY A 36 3.99 -4.20 17.70
C GLY A 36 2.70 -4.31 18.52
N VAL A 37 1.57 -3.78 18.04
CA VAL A 37 0.26 -3.99 18.66
C VAL A 37 -0.28 -5.38 18.28
N PRO A 38 -0.58 -6.26 19.24
CA PRO A 38 -1.08 -7.60 18.91
C PRO A 38 -2.41 -7.54 18.15
N ILE A 39 -2.57 -8.42 17.16
CA ILE A 39 -3.75 -8.44 16.26
C ILE A 39 -5.09 -8.51 17.02
N ASN A 40 -5.15 -9.17 18.17
CA ASN A 40 -6.36 -9.29 18.99
C ASN A 40 -6.85 -7.93 19.55
N TYR A 41 -5.98 -6.92 19.62
CA TYR A 41 -6.37 -5.55 19.99
C TYR A 41 -6.88 -4.74 18.79
N ILE A 42 -6.47 -5.12 17.58
CA ILE A 42 -6.89 -4.48 16.32
C ILE A 42 -8.21 -5.10 15.83
N ILE A 43 -8.36 -6.41 16.00
CA ILE A 43 -9.52 -7.20 15.59
C ILE A 43 -10.03 -7.99 16.80
N PRO A 44 -10.88 -7.38 17.64
CA PRO A 44 -11.32 -8.01 18.88
C PRO A 44 -12.16 -9.28 18.68
N ASN A 45 -12.84 -9.40 17.53
CA ASN A 45 -13.70 -10.54 17.24
C ASN A 45 -13.38 -11.11 15.86
N ILE A 46 -13.18 -12.43 15.78
CA ILE A 46 -12.86 -13.14 14.53
C ILE A 46 -13.93 -12.98 13.45
N ASN A 47 -15.19 -12.77 13.83
CA ASN A 47 -16.29 -12.54 12.90
C ASN A 47 -16.24 -11.14 12.24
N MET A 48 -15.41 -10.22 12.76
CA MET A 48 -15.16 -8.92 12.11
C MET A 48 -14.33 -9.08 10.84
N LEU A 49 -13.51 -10.15 10.76
CA LEU A 49 -12.71 -10.50 9.59
C LEU A 49 -12.89 -11.98 9.19
N PRO A 50 -14.05 -12.33 8.59
CA PRO A 50 -14.28 -13.67 8.05
C PRO A 50 -13.25 -14.06 6.97
N PRO A 51 -13.11 -15.37 6.65
CA PRO A 51 -12.31 -15.81 5.52
C PRO A 51 -12.77 -15.16 4.21
N GLU A 52 -11.82 -14.87 3.31
CA GLU A 52 -12.07 -14.21 2.02
C GLU A 52 -12.84 -12.90 2.15
N SER A 53 -12.37 -12.02 3.05
CA SER A 53 -12.99 -10.72 3.28
C SER A 53 -11.96 -9.61 3.44
N ILE A 54 -12.39 -8.40 3.08
CA ILE A 54 -11.66 -7.16 3.29
C ILE A 54 -12.49 -6.21 4.16
N ARG A 55 -11.80 -5.47 5.02
CA ARG A 55 -12.37 -4.41 5.86
C ARG A 55 -11.57 -3.15 5.70
N PHE A 56 -12.26 -2.02 5.58
CA PHE A 56 -11.66 -0.69 5.55
C PHE A 56 -11.92 0.01 6.88
N PHE A 57 -10.99 0.85 7.31
CA PHE A 57 -11.10 1.55 8.58
C PHE A 57 -10.38 2.90 8.54
N TYR A 58 -10.77 3.77 9.48
CA TYR A 58 -10.09 5.01 9.80
C TYR A 58 -9.37 4.84 11.14
N LEU A 59 -8.17 5.39 11.27
CA LEU A 59 -7.51 5.49 12.57
C LEU A 59 -7.94 6.80 13.22
N ASP A 60 -8.63 6.69 14.36
CA ASP A 60 -8.98 7.84 15.18
C ASP A 60 -7.69 8.45 15.73
N PRO A 61 -7.38 9.72 15.41
CA PRO A 61 -6.15 10.33 15.87
C PRO A 61 -6.07 10.46 17.38
N ASN A 62 -7.18 10.67 18.07
CA ASN A 62 -7.19 10.75 19.54
C ASN A 62 -6.83 9.40 20.16
N TRP A 63 -7.24 8.28 19.53
CA TRP A 63 -6.84 6.95 19.98
C TRP A 63 -5.35 6.71 19.79
N ILE A 64 -4.81 7.11 18.65
CA ILE A 64 -3.38 6.98 18.36
C ILE A 64 -2.55 7.84 19.32
N GLU A 65 -2.97 9.08 19.60
CA GLU A 65 -2.28 9.92 20.57
C GLU A 65 -2.45 9.40 22.00
N SER A 66 -3.61 8.85 22.36
CA SER A 66 -3.79 8.20 23.67
C SER A 66 -2.94 6.93 23.82
N LEU A 67 -2.74 6.17 22.73
CA LEU A 67 -1.85 5.01 22.71
C LEU A 67 -0.38 5.43 22.92
N ALA A 68 0.06 6.47 22.23
CA ALA A 68 1.40 7.02 22.39
C ALA A 68 1.63 7.60 23.79
N ASP A 69 0.66 8.37 24.32
CA ASP A 69 0.72 8.95 25.66
C ASP A 69 0.74 7.88 26.75
N GLY A 70 -0.08 6.83 26.61
CA GLY A 70 -0.07 5.67 27.50
C GLY A 70 1.29 4.95 27.51
N ALA A 71 1.92 4.80 26.35
CA ALA A 71 3.27 4.25 26.22
C ALA A 71 4.34 5.09 26.94
N LEU A 72 4.22 6.42 26.90
CA LEU A 72 5.13 7.35 27.57
C LEU A 72 4.86 7.50 29.07
N SER A 73 3.66 7.13 29.53
CA SER A 73 3.22 7.33 30.92
C SER A 73 3.99 6.51 31.98
N LEU A 74 4.79 5.53 31.57
CA LEU A 74 5.49 4.59 32.47
C LEU A 74 6.47 5.25 33.45
N CYS A 75 6.89 6.49 33.19
CA CYS A 75 7.85 7.24 34.01
C CYS A 75 7.27 8.51 34.68
N ARG A 76 5.95 8.70 34.66
CA ARG A 76 5.30 9.86 35.30
C ARG A 76 5.12 9.62 36.80
N VAL A 77 6.14 9.92 37.62
CA VAL A 77 6.10 9.74 39.08
C VAL A 77 5.79 11.05 39.81
N THR A 78 6.24 12.17 39.27
CA THR A 78 6.09 13.51 39.85
C THR A 78 5.43 14.48 38.87
N ASN A 79 4.92 15.60 39.40
CA ASN A 79 4.40 16.68 38.56
C ASN A 79 5.47 17.30 37.64
N LEU A 80 6.74 17.19 38.04
CA LEU A 80 7.86 17.68 37.24
C LEU A 80 8.04 16.83 35.98
N ASP A 81 7.94 15.51 36.10
CA ASP A 81 8.01 14.58 34.96
C ASP A 81 6.91 14.87 33.93
N HIS A 82 5.68 15.13 34.41
CA HIS A 82 4.58 15.53 33.54
C HIS A 82 4.83 16.87 32.82
N GLN A 83 5.46 17.84 33.49
CA GLN A 83 5.79 19.13 32.85
C GLN A 83 6.86 18.98 31.76
N VAL A 84 7.85 18.11 31.97
CA VAL A 84 8.86 17.78 30.95
C VAL A 84 8.22 17.11 29.74
N ASP A 85 7.31 16.16 29.95
CA ASP A 85 6.58 15.51 28.86
C ASP A 85 5.75 16.51 28.05
N VAL A 86 5.02 17.40 28.73
CA VAL A 86 4.21 18.45 28.08
C VAL A 86 5.09 19.40 27.27
N PHE A 87 6.27 19.75 27.79
CA PHE A 87 7.22 20.61 27.09
C PHE A 87 7.74 19.97 25.79
N HIS A 88 8.08 18.67 25.83
CA HIS A 88 8.58 17.95 24.65
C HIS A 88 7.49 17.39 23.72
N TYR A 89 6.22 17.41 24.13
CA TYR A 89 5.11 16.79 23.40
C TYR A 89 5.06 17.20 21.92
N ASN A 90 5.04 18.50 21.63
CA ASN A 90 4.93 18.98 20.24
C ASN A 90 6.13 18.57 19.38
N MET A 91 7.34 18.65 19.94
CA MET A 91 8.57 18.27 19.25
C MET A 91 8.59 16.75 18.97
N LEU A 92 8.24 15.94 19.97
CA LEU A 92 8.16 14.49 19.88
C LEU A 92 7.17 14.06 18.80
N HIS A 93 5.96 14.61 18.82
CA HIS A 93 4.90 14.24 17.89
C HIS A 93 5.23 14.69 16.46
N ALA A 94 5.82 15.88 16.29
CA ALA A 94 6.28 16.35 14.98
C ALA A 94 7.38 15.44 14.40
N GLN A 95 8.36 15.04 15.22
CA GLN A 95 9.43 14.12 14.79
C GLN A 95 8.88 12.71 14.50
N ALA A 96 7.99 12.18 15.35
CA ALA A 96 7.36 10.88 15.15
C ALA A 96 6.48 10.83 13.87
N ASN A 97 5.75 11.89 13.55
CA ASN A 97 4.94 11.97 12.33
C ASN A 97 5.81 11.97 11.05
N LYS A 98 7.03 12.53 11.11
CA LYS A 98 8.03 12.39 10.04
C LYS A 98 8.46 10.92 9.88
N THR A 99 8.57 10.17 10.97
CA THR A 99 8.87 8.73 10.93
C THR A 99 7.73 7.94 10.32
N VAL A 100 6.46 8.21 10.66
CA VAL A 100 5.28 7.56 10.04
C VAL A 100 5.36 7.62 8.52
N THR A 101 5.61 8.83 8.00
CA THR A 101 5.77 9.11 6.58
C THR A 101 6.94 8.34 5.97
N ASN A 102 8.01 8.08 6.73
CA ASN A 102 9.23 7.45 6.22
C ASN A 102 9.38 5.97 6.58
N TYR A 103 8.45 5.38 7.34
CA TYR A 103 8.55 4.01 7.87
C TYR A 103 8.77 2.98 6.76
N ARG A 104 7.88 2.97 5.76
CA ARG A 104 8.01 2.08 4.60
C ARG A 104 9.30 2.31 3.82
N LYS A 105 9.69 3.58 3.59
CA LYS A 105 10.95 3.90 2.89
C LYS A 105 12.15 3.33 3.65
N ASN A 106 12.14 3.39 4.97
CA ASN A 106 13.24 2.90 5.81
C ASN A 106 13.31 1.36 5.85
N LEU A 107 12.18 0.65 5.78
CA LEU A 107 12.16 -0.82 5.66
C LEU A 107 12.86 -1.31 4.38
N PHE A 108 12.68 -0.60 3.26
CA PHE A 108 13.27 -0.95 1.96
C PHE A 108 14.65 -0.33 1.70
N LYS A 109 15.11 0.62 2.52
CA LYS A 109 16.42 1.29 2.39
C LYS A 109 17.62 0.40 2.78
N SER A 110 17.40 -0.82 3.25
CA SER A 110 18.49 -1.77 3.48
C SER A 110 19.19 -2.25 2.18
N THR A 111 18.67 -1.94 0.98
CA THR A 111 19.23 -2.47 -0.28
C THR A 111 19.53 -1.46 -1.40
N LYS A 112 19.14 -0.19 -1.33
CA LYS A 112 19.54 0.83 -2.34
C LYS A 112 19.70 2.22 -1.72
N LYS A 113 20.93 2.74 -1.82
CA LYS A 113 21.29 4.12 -1.52
C LYS A 113 20.92 4.99 -2.72
N SER A 114 19.72 5.58 -2.71
CA SER A 114 19.36 6.66 -3.64
C SER A 114 18.92 7.88 -2.83
N ALA A 115 19.65 8.95 -3.09
CA ALA A 115 19.40 10.30 -2.65
C ALA A 115 18.24 10.88 -3.46
N ASP A 116 17.21 11.35 -2.77
CA ASP A 116 16.37 12.44 -3.22
C ASP A 116 15.68 13.02 -1.99
N ASN A 117 16.27 14.11 -1.50
CA ASN A 117 15.73 14.94 -0.44
C ASN A 117 14.96 16.07 -1.11
N THR A 118 13.68 15.85 -1.38
CA THR A 118 12.70 16.94 -1.46
C THR A 118 11.91 16.91 -0.16
N GLU A 119 12.40 17.71 0.79
CA GLU A 119 11.71 18.02 2.03
C GLU A 119 10.60 19.01 1.70
N THR A 120 9.41 18.49 1.39
CA THR A 120 8.21 19.31 1.45
C THR A 120 7.83 19.41 2.92
N GLU A 121 7.98 20.60 3.50
CA GLU A 121 7.46 20.92 4.83
C GLU A 121 5.94 20.70 4.84
N VAL A 122 5.50 19.58 5.41
CA VAL A 122 4.09 19.32 5.65
C VAL A 122 3.79 19.73 7.09
N SER A 123 2.87 20.69 7.23
CA SER A 123 2.33 21.19 8.49
C SER A 123 2.02 20.05 9.48
N PRO A 124 2.12 20.27 10.80
CA PRO A 124 1.91 19.25 11.83
C PRO A 124 0.41 18.93 12.03
N ASN A 125 -0.39 19.02 10.97
CA ASN A 125 -1.79 18.66 11.06
C ASN A 125 -1.88 17.16 10.90
N THR A 126 -2.56 16.54 11.85
CA THR A 126 -2.78 15.11 11.97
C THR A 126 -3.41 14.55 10.70
N GLU A 127 -2.56 14.16 9.75
CA GLU A 127 -3.02 13.70 8.45
C GLU A 127 -3.85 12.43 8.66
N LEU A 128 -5.07 12.46 8.13
CA LEU A 128 -6.02 11.36 8.20
C LEU A 128 -5.32 10.05 7.80
N LEU A 129 -5.29 9.08 8.71
CA LEU A 129 -4.79 7.75 8.41
C LEU A 129 -5.97 6.83 8.16
N THR A 130 -6.01 6.26 6.97
CA THR A 130 -6.97 5.21 6.60
C THR A 130 -6.24 3.89 6.41
N GLY A 131 -6.97 2.79 6.37
CA GLY A 131 -6.36 1.49 6.18
C GLY A 131 -7.34 0.42 5.75
N PHE A 132 -6.77 -0.74 5.48
CA PHE A 132 -7.52 -1.94 5.19
C PHE A 132 -6.90 -3.15 5.88
N ILE A 133 -7.72 -4.14 6.17
CA ILE A 133 -7.31 -5.47 6.60
C ILE A 133 -7.94 -6.46 5.63
N LEU A 134 -7.10 -7.27 4.99
CA LEU A 134 -7.50 -8.31 4.06
C LEU A 134 -7.19 -9.67 4.67
N ARG A 135 -8.20 -10.53 4.73
CA ARG A 135 -8.03 -11.97 5.01
C ARG A 135 -8.36 -12.78 3.79
N SER A 136 -7.35 -13.42 3.20
CA SER A 136 -7.51 -14.23 2.00
C SER A 136 -6.39 -15.25 1.85
N LEU A 137 -6.70 -16.41 1.27
CA LEU A 137 -5.70 -17.38 0.83
C LEU A 137 -4.73 -16.79 -0.20
N VAL A 138 -5.14 -15.78 -0.98
CA VAL A 138 -4.25 -15.09 -1.93
C VAL A 138 -3.07 -14.44 -1.18
N VAL A 139 -3.29 -13.89 0.02
CA VAL A 139 -2.21 -13.33 0.84
C VAL A 139 -1.21 -14.40 1.24
N LYS A 140 -1.67 -15.62 1.52
CA LYS A 140 -0.82 -16.75 1.89
C LYS A 140 0.00 -17.25 0.71
N ASP A 141 -0.66 -17.47 -0.42
CA ASP A 141 -0.07 -18.14 -1.59
C ASP A 141 0.80 -17.19 -2.43
N TYR A 142 0.58 -15.88 -2.34
CA TYR A 142 1.30 -14.85 -3.09
C TYR A 142 1.97 -13.86 -2.11
N PRO A 143 3.21 -14.11 -1.66
CA PRO A 143 3.91 -13.20 -0.76
C PRO A 143 4.35 -11.89 -1.41
N GLY A 144 4.50 -11.86 -2.74
CA GLY A 144 4.86 -10.66 -3.52
C GLY A 144 3.65 -9.82 -3.95
N LEU A 145 2.58 -9.78 -3.16
CA LEU A 145 1.42 -8.92 -3.47
C LEU A 145 1.80 -7.45 -3.35
N GLU A 146 1.49 -6.70 -4.38
CA GLU A 146 1.62 -5.26 -4.44
C GLU A 146 0.25 -4.60 -4.30
N VAL A 147 0.29 -3.39 -3.77
CA VAL A 147 -0.90 -2.61 -3.45
C VAL A 147 -0.65 -1.17 -3.85
N ASN A 148 -1.58 -0.60 -4.62
CA ASN A 148 -1.67 0.83 -4.89
C ASN A 148 -2.98 1.37 -4.33
N VAL A 149 -2.93 2.59 -3.82
CA VAL A 149 -4.08 3.23 -3.20
C VAL A 149 -4.26 4.61 -3.80
N TYR A 150 -5.50 5.02 -4.03
CA TYR A 150 -5.82 6.31 -4.63
C TYR A 150 -6.89 7.04 -3.82
N ALA A 151 -6.80 8.36 -3.81
CA ALA A 151 -7.83 9.26 -3.32
C ALA A 151 -8.95 9.42 -4.35
N GLN A 152 -10.04 10.08 -3.96
CA GLN A 152 -11.20 10.31 -4.83
C GLN A 152 -10.86 11.08 -6.11
N ASN A 153 -9.88 11.99 -6.03
CA ASN A 153 -9.37 12.74 -7.18
C ASN A 153 -8.40 11.94 -8.08
N LYS A 154 -8.21 10.64 -7.78
CA LYS A 154 -7.28 9.71 -8.44
C LYS A 154 -5.79 9.97 -8.20
N ASP A 155 -5.45 10.83 -7.24
CA ASP A 155 -4.07 10.97 -6.81
C ASP A 155 -3.63 9.71 -6.06
N GLU A 156 -2.41 9.24 -6.34
CA GLU A 156 -1.85 8.09 -5.65
C GLU A 156 -1.50 8.45 -4.20
N LEU A 157 -2.02 7.66 -3.27
CA LEU A 157 -1.80 7.81 -1.85
C LEU A 157 -0.62 6.98 -1.37
N LYS A 158 0.03 7.51 -0.35
CA LYS A 158 1.22 6.88 0.22
C LYS A 158 0.84 5.82 1.24
N ILE A 159 1.34 4.61 1.03
CA ILE A 159 1.19 3.52 1.99
C ILE A 159 2.30 3.61 3.06
N CYS A 160 1.91 3.88 4.30
CA CYS A 160 2.81 3.99 5.44
C CYS A 160 3.17 2.62 6.02
N ARG A 161 2.23 1.68 6.06
CA ARG A 161 2.44 0.29 6.52
C ARG A 161 1.80 -0.68 5.55
N LEU A 162 2.52 -1.76 5.20
CA LEU A 162 1.98 -2.90 4.50
C LEU A 162 2.69 -4.15 5.02
N GLU A 163 1.96 -5.01 5.73
CA GLU A 163 2.57 -6.10 6.48
C GLU A 163 1.59 -7.27 6.65
N LYS A 164 2.10 -8.50 6.71
CA LYS A 164 1.31 -9.67 7.07
C LYS A 164 1.22 -9.79 8.59
N LEU A 165 0.02 -9.72 9.16
CA LEU A 165 -0.22 -9.96 10.58
C LEU A 165 -0.36 -11.46 10.90
N ALA A 166 -0.77 -12.25 9.92
CA ALA A 166 -0.86 -13.70 9.96
C ALA A 166 -0.62 -14.27 8.54
N PRO A 167 -0.46 -15.59 8.34
CA PRO A 167 -0.22 -16.16 7.01
C PRO A 167 -1.23 -15.73 5.94
N ASP A 168 -2.50 -15.59 6.32
CA ASP A 168 -3.62 -15.21 5.46
C ASP A 168 -4.13 -13.78 5.70
N VAL A 169 -3.51 -12.99 6.59
CA VAL A 169 -3.98 -11.65 6.98
C VAL A 169 -2.96 -10.58 6.65
N LEU A 170 -3.35 -9.62 5.80
CA LEU A 170 -2.57 -8.45 5.40
C LEU A 170 -3.19 -7.18 5.98
N ILE A 171 -2.36 -6.30 6.57
CA ILE A 171 -2.76 -4.95 6.97
C ILE A 171 -2.08 -3.91 6.09
N GLY A 172 -2.84 -2.92 5.67
CA GLY A 172 -2.34 -1.71 5.01
C GLY A 172 -2.79 -0.46 5.75
N ILE A 173 -1.88 0.47 6.00
CA ILE A 173 -2.18 1.81 6.53
C ILE A 173 -1.64 2.84 5.54
N VAL A 174 -2.47 3.83 5.24
CA VAL A 174 -2.31 4.81 4.18
C VAL A 174 -2.46 6.20 4.77
N GLN A 175 -1.65 7.13 4.28
CA GLN A 175 -1.75 8.56 4.58
C GLN A 175 -2.69 9.21 3.58
N GLY A 176 -3.83 9.71 4.07
CA GLY A 176 -4.93 10.25 3.28
C GLY A 176 -6.20 9.39 3.35
N GLU A 177 -7.25 9.85 2.66
CA GLU A 177 -8.53 9.15 2.57
C GLU A 177 -8.50 8.09 1.45
N LEU A 178 -8.47 6.81 1.82
CA LEU A 178 -8.54 5.69 0.89
C LEU A 178 -9.89 5.67 0.18
N TYR A 179 -9.87 5.84 -1.15
CA TYR A 179 -11.06 5.73 -2.00
C TYR A 179 -11.02 4.49 -2.89
N THR A 180 -9.87 4.25 -3.53
CA THR A 180 -9.66 3.09 -4.40
C THR A 180 -8.44 2.30 -3.93
N LEU A 181 -8.61 0.99 -3.75
CA LEU A 181 -7.56 0.03 -3.44
C LEU A 181 -7.38 -0.92 -4.62
N LYS A 182 -6.15 -0.97 -5.16
CA LYS A 182 -5.76 -1.90 -6.21
C LYS A 182 -4.78 -2.92 -5.66
N ILE A 183 -5.09 -4.20 -5.83
CA ILE A 183 -4.24 -5.32 -5.42
C ILE A 183 -3.86 -6.11 -6.66
N HIS A 184 -2.57 -6.36 -6.83
CA HIS A 184 -2.05 -7.18 -7.91
C HIS A 184 -0.79 -7.92 -7.47
N GLN A 185 -0.38 -8.92 -8.25
CA GLN A 185 0.92 -9.57 -8.04
C GLN A 185 2.04 -8.65 -8.53
N ALA A 186 3.25 -8.82 -7.98
CA ALA A 186 4.43 -8.16 -8.51
C ALA A 186 4.64 -8.55 -9.99
N PRO A 187 4.97 -7.59 -10.88
CA PRO A 187 5.25 -7.87 -12.29
C PRO A 187 6.60 -8.58 -12.45
N GLU A 188 6.61 -9.91 -12.28
CA GLU A 188 7.83 -10.73 -12.37
C GLU A 188 8.09 -11.28 -13.78
N ALA A 189 7.05 -11.60 -14.54
CA ALA A 189 7.16 -12.17 -15.88
C ALA A 189 6.04 -11.69 -16.81
N LEU A 190 6.36 -11.56 -18.10
CA LEU A 190 5.37 -11.36 -19.15
C LEU A 190 4.66 -12.69 -19.41
N HIS A 191 3.36 -12.73 -19.21
CA HIS A 191 2.55 -13.91 -19.48
C HIS A 191 1.93 -13.81 -20.87
N PHE A 192 1.89 -14.92 -21.60
CA PHE A 192 1.02 -15.05 -22.78
C PHE A 192 -0.28 -15.70 -22.37
N GLY A 193 -1.40 -15.05 -22.70
CA GLY A 193 -2.69 -15.47 -22.20
C GLY A 193 -3.85 -15.11 -23.12
N VAL A 194 -4.98 -15.75 -22.85
CA VAL A 194 -6.28 -15.53 -23.47
C VAL A 194 -7.32 -15.48 -22.35
N ASP A 195 -8.32 -14.63 -22.50
CA ASP A 195 -9.38 -14.42 -21.52
C ASP A 195 -10.55 -15.38 -21.75
N PHE A 196 -11.37 -15.60 -20.72
CA PHE A 196 -12.67 -16.24 -20.89
C PHE A 196 -13.69 -15.22 -21.41
N ILE A 197 -14.62 -15.67 -22.25
CA ILE A 197 -15.68 -14.79 -22.79
C ILE A 197 -16.67 -14.38 -21.69
N THR A 198 -16.97 -15.32 -20.80
CA THR A 198 -17.74 -15.20 -19.55
C THR A 198 -17.33 -16.36 -18.63
N GLU A 199 -17.47 -16.23 -17.31
CA GLU A 199 -17.10 -17.29 -16.35
C GLU A 199 -17.86 -18.62 -16.59
N ASP A 200 -19.04 -18.55 -17.22
CA ASP A 200 -19.92 -19.71 -17.50
C ASP A 200 -19.87 -20.24 -18.95
N GLU A 201 -19.25 -19.54 -19.91
CA GLU A 201 -19.21 -19.99 -21.31
C GLU A 201 -17.89 -20.65 -21.71
N LYS A 202 -18.00 -21.72 -22.52
CA LYS A 202 -16.89 -22.55 -22.99
C LYS A 202 -16.03 -21.89 -24.09
N GLY A 203 -15.87 -20.57 -24.10
CA GLY A 203 -15.08 -19.88 -25.12
C GLY A 203 -13.89 -19.10 -24.53
N PHE A 204 -12.80 -19.03 -25.27
CA PHE A 204 -11.70 -18.12 -24.99
C PHE A 204 -11.76 -16.94 -25.95
N LYS A 205 -11.40 -15.75 -25.48
CA LYS A 205 -11.21 -14.56 -26.30
C LYS A 205 -9.84 -13.95 -26.08
N LYS A 206 -9.43 -13.12 -27.02
CA LYS A 206 -8.30 -12.22 -26.87
C LYS A 206 -8.74 -10.82 -27.25
N ASN A 207 -8.37 -9.85 -26.41
CA ASN A 207 -8.54 -8.45 -26.74
C ASN A 207 -7.28 -7.98 -27.45
N LEU A 208 -7.39 -7.72 -28.76
CA LEU A 208 -6.27 -7.22 -29.55
C LEU A 208 -6.10 -5.72 -29.30
N ARG A 209 -4.85 -5.26 -29.29
CA ARG A 209 -4.46 -3.87 -28.97
C ARG A 209 -3.87 -3.22 -30.22
N THR A 210 -4.62 -2.36 -30.89
CA THR A 210 -4.01 -1.52 -31.93
C THR A 210 -3.19 -0.39 -31.29
N ILE A 211 -1.92 -0.26 -31.66
CA ILE A 211 -1.08 0.89 -31.28
C ILE A 211 -1.20 1.93 -32.39
N ASP A 212 -2.22 2.78 -32.30
CA ASP A 212 -2.31 4.02 -33.07
C ASP A 212 -2.23 5.19 -32.08
N GLU A 213 -1.24 6.07 -32.24
CA GLU A 213 -1.11 7.35 -31.50
C GLU A 213 -1.35 7.26 -29.98
N GLY A 214 -0.84 6.20 -29.33
CA GLY A 214 -0.89 6.04 -27.88
C GLY A 214 -2.26 5.70 -27.30
N LYS A 215 -3.25 5.32 -28.11
CA LYS A 215 -4.56 4.84 -27.65
C LYS A 215 -4.73 3.36 -27.97
N ILE A 216 -4.99 2.57 -26.94
CA ILE A 216 -5.32 1.15 -27.07
C ILE A 216 -6.77 1.07 -27.57
N LYS A 217 -6.97 0.54 -28.77
CA LYS A 217 -8.30 0.15 -29.24
C LYS A 217 -8.49 -1.35 -29.02
N GLU A 218 -9.42 -1.70 -28.13
CA GLU A 218 -9.72 -3.10 -27.82
C GLU A 218 -10.68 -3.68 -28.87
N SER A 219 -10.30 -4.81 -29.48
CA SER A 219 -11.22 -5.64 -30.27
C SER A 219 -11.25 -7.05 -29.69
N GLN A 220 -12.43 -7.56 -29.37
CA GLN A 220 -12.59 -8.87 -28.74
C GLN A 220 -12.71 -9.95 -29.81
N LYS A 221 -11.88 -11.00 -29.74
CA LYS A 221 -11.91 -12.09 -30.72
C LYS A 221 -11.83 -13.47 -30.10
N PHE A 222 -12.64 -14.39 -30.65
CA PHE A 222 -12.73 -15.76 -30.19
C PHE A 222 -11.48 -16.55 -30.59
N VAL A 223 -10.88 -17.22 -29.60
CA VAL A 223 -9.69 -18.05 -29.77
C VAL A 223 -10.14 -19.51 -29.84
N HIS A 224 -9.85 -20.16 -30.96
CA HIS A 224 -10.20 -21.56 -31.20
C HIS A 224 -9.02 -22.48 -30.94
N PHE A 225 -9.23 -23.52 -30.16
CA PHE A 225 -8.25 -24.58 -29.91
C PHE A 225 -8.43 -25.70 -30.93
N ARG A 226 -7.35 -26.43 -31.21
CA ARG A 226 -7.28 -27.46 -32.26
C ARG A 226 -8.23 -28.64 -32.04
N ASP A 227 -8.73 -28.83 -30.81
CA ASP A 227 -9.61 -29.93 -30.44
C ASP A 227 -10.43 -29.64 -29.18
N GLY A 228 -11.46 -30.46 -28.93
CA GLY A 228 -12.42 -30.33 -27.82
C GLY A 228 -11.81 -30.24 -26.41
N ASP A 229 -10.56 -30.69 -26.25
CA ASP A 229 -9.81 -30.70 -24.99
C ASP A 229 -9.11 -29.37 -24.64
N LYS A 230 -9.17 -28.34 -25.51
CA LYS A 230 -8.66 -26.98 -25.21
C LYS A 230 -7.18 -26.89 -24.78
N LYS A 231 -6.35 -27.87 -25.15
CA LYS A 231 -4.91 -27.94 -24.77
C LYS A 231 -3.95 -27.40 -25.82
N VAL A 232 -4.35 -27.41 -27.09
CA VAL A 232 -3.46 -27.06 -28.21
C VAL A 232 -4.01 -25.84 -28.94
N LEU A 233 -3.27 -24.74 -28.87
CA LEU A 233 -3.58 -23.51 -29.58
C LEU A 233 -2.89 -23.51 -30.96
N PRO A 234 -3.65 -23.47 -32.07
CA PRO A 234 -3.06 -23.37 -33.40
C PRO A 234 -2.57 -21.95 -33.67
N ILE A 235 -1.27 -21.72 -33.42
CA ILE A 235 -0.62 -20.41 -33.50
C ILE A 235 -0.72 -19.81 -34.91
N SER A 236 -0.56 -20.61 -35.97
CA SER A 236 -0.59 -20.12 -37.35
C SER A 236 -1.95 -19.56 -37.76
N SER A 237 -3.04 -20.24 -37.39
CA SER A 237 -4.39 -19.74 -37.66
C SER A 237 -4.71 -18.53 -36.79
N LEU A 238 -4.29 -18.53 -35.52
CA LEU A 238 -4.50 -17.39 -34.63
C LEU A 238 -3.76 -16.16 -35.14
N ALA A 239 -2.49 -16.29 -35.52
CA ALA A 239 -1.69 -15.22 -36.09
C ALA A 239 -2.31 -14.65 -37.38
N LYS A 240 -2.81 -15.54 -38.25
CA LYS A 240 -3.49 -15.12 -39.49
C LYS A 240 -4.77 -14.32 -39.18
N GLN A 241 -5.56 -14.76 -38.20
CA GLN A 241 -6.77 -14.07 -37.74
C GLN A 241 -6.45 -12.71 -37.11
N MET A 242 -5.47 -12.65 -36.21
CA MET A 242 -5.03 -11.39 -35.59
C MET A 242 -4.58 -10.36 -36.63
N ARG A 243 -3.80 -10.80 -37.64
CA ARG A 243 -3.37 -9.96 -38.76
C ARG A 243 -4.55 -9.42 -39.57
N GLU A 244 -5.51 -10.27 -39.90
CA GLU A 244 -6.72 -9.89 -40.66
C GLU A 244 -7.53 -8.83 -39.89
N ASP A 245 -7.65 -8.98 -38.57
CA ASP A 245 -8.41 -8.04 -37.73
C ASP A 245 -7.68 -6.70 -37.51
N LEU A 246 -6.35 -6.73 -37.35
CA LEU A 246 -5.54 -5.52 -37.25
C LEU A 246 -5.38 -4.80 -38.60
N SER A 247 -5.88 -5.38 -39.70
CA SER A 247 -5.76 -4.83 -41.06
C SER A 247 -4.31 -4.53 -41.45
N LEU A 248 -3.36 -5.33 -40.95
CA LEU A 248 -1.93 -5.15 -41.18
C LEU A 248 -1.47 -5.91 -42.44
N PRO A 249 -0.56 -5.32 -43.25
CA PRO A 249 0.14 -6.03 -44.32
C PRO A 249 0.90 -7.26 -43.79
N GLU A 250 1.08 -8.31 -44.62
CA GLU A 250 1.83 -9.53 -44.22
C GLU A 250 3.24 -9.20 -43.71
N ASP A 251 3.92 -8.26 -44.34
CA ASP A 251 5.29 -7.86 -43.97
C ASP A 251 5.39 -7.12 -42.63
N LYS A 252 4.25 -6.67 -42.07
CA LYS A 252 4.20 -5.90 -40.82
C LYS A 252 3.71 -6.71 -39.61
N PHE A 253 3.26 -7.95 -39.80
CA PHE A 253 2.82 -8.81 -38.70
C PHE A 253 3.80 -9.97 -38.53
N THR A 254 4.86 -9.72 -37.77
CA THR A 254 5.91 -10.69 -37.46
C THR A 254 5.64 -11.39 -36.13
N SER A 255 6.54 -12.29 -35.74
CA SER A 255 6.51 -12.91 -34.41
C SER A 255 6.56 -11.88 -33.27
N ALA A 256 7.13 -10.69 -33.50
CA ALA A 256 7.19 -9.63 -32.49
C ALA A 256 5.81 -9.03 -32.22
N GLU A 257 5.05 -8.67 -33.25
CA GLU A 257 3.69 -8.15 -33.12
C GLU A 257 2.76 -9.22 -32.55
N PHE A 258 2.89 -10.47 -33.01
CA PHE A 258 2.13 -11.58 -32.42
C PHE A 258 2.43 -11.76 -30.92
N ALA A 259 3.70 -11.71 -30.52
CA ALA A 259 4.09 -11.80 -29.11
C ALA A 259 3.51 -10.63 -28.30
N LEU A 260 3.57 -9.40 -28.84
CA LEU A 260 3.05 -8.20 -28.20
C LEU A 260 1.55 -8.30 -27.93
N GLU A 261 0.78 -8.79 -28.90
CA GLU A 261 -0.66 -9.04 -28.74
C GLU A 261 -0.91 -10.11 -27.68
N MET A 262 -0.09 -11.17 -27.64
CA MET A 262 -0.28 -12.27 -26.69
C MET A 262 0.02 -11.89 -25.24
N ILE A 263 0.78 -10.82 -24.97
CA ILE A 263 1.09 -10.35 -23.61
C ILE A 263 -0.20 -10.02 -22.85
N GLU A 264 -0.42 -10.75 -21.76
CA GLU A 264 -1.42 -10.43 -20.74
C GLU A 264 -0.78 -9.79 -19.52
N GLY A 265 -1.49 -8.82 -18.97
CA GLY A 265 -1.16 -8.22 -17.69
C GLY A 265 -1.49 -9.16 -16.54
N LEU A 266 -0.96 -8.85 -15.36
CA LEU A 266 -1.38 -9.52 -14.15
C LEU A 266 -2.82 -9.14 -13.81
N LYS A 267 -3.57 -10.09 -13.24
CA LYS A 267 -4.92 -9.81 -12.77
C LYS A 267 -4.87 -8.74 -11.69
N LEU A 268 -5.63 -7.68 -11.93
CA LEU A 268 -5.84 -6.57 -11.02
C LEU A 268 -7.19 -6.74 -10.36
N ILE A 269 -7.22 -6.66 -9.02
CA ILE A 269 -8.47 -6.55 -8.27
C ILE A 269 -8.57 -5.11 -7.76
N GLU A 270 -9.69 -4.47 -8.05
CA GLU A 270 -9.98 -3.10 -7.64
C GLU A 270 -11.16 -3.09 -6.67
N PHE A 271 -10.98 -2.42 -5.54
CA PHE A 271 -12.04 -2.09 -4.60
C PHE A 271 -12.19 -0.57 -4.57
N SER A 272 -13.38 -0.08 -4.90
CA SER A 272 -13.73 1.33 -4.81
C SER A 272 -14.81 1.53 -3.77
N SER A 273 -14.75 2.62 -3.01
CA SER A 273 -15.89 3.04 -2.20
C SER A 273 -17.02 3.49 -3.13
N ASP A 274 -18.18 2.88 -3.01
CA ASP A 274 -19.41 3.43 -3.58
C ASP A 274 -19.81 4.65 -2.76
N GLN A 275 -20.21 5.73 -3.43
CA GLN A 275 -20.82 6.90 -2.79
C GLN A 275 -22.23 6.61 -2.32
#